data_AF-A0A8D9M4L8-F1
#
_entry.id   AF-A0A8D9M4L8-F1
#
_cell.length_a   1.000
_cell.length_b   1.000
_cell.length_c   1.000
_cell.angle_alpha   90.00
_cell.angle_beta   90.00
_cell.angle_gamma   90.00
#
_symmetry.space_group_name_H-M   'P 1'
#
loop_
_entity.id
_entity.type
_entity.pdbx_description
1 polymer ?
#
loop_
_entity_poly.entity_id
_entity_poly.type
_entity_poly.pdbx_seq_one_letter_code
_entity_poly.pdbx_strand_id
1 'polypeptide(L)'
;TETFDRPGFDSPTRQSFNGRKFKEDDEASHRGGLRMALLCLSNEYRLSENDWNLASSKANSIAVQIELLEDIIKADGKFDLTAELEKLKEEHSEAEGMLADVKVKVPDWDKLGESWLHHDYYRFIISFGKYNTLGTAAAHFD
;
A
#
# COMPACT_ATOMS: atom_id res chain seq x y z
N THR A 1 82.68 -5.72 18.83
CA THR A 1 82.06 -5.19 17.61
C THR A 1 80.97 -6.15 17.20
N GLU A 2 79.74 -5.88 17.65
CA GLU A 2 78.53 -6.58 17.23
C GLU A 2 77.45 -5.52 17.08
N THR A 3 76.94 -5.34 15.87
CA THR A 3 75.67 -4.67 15.62
C THR A 3 74.96 -5.45 14.52
N PHE A 4 73.83 -6.02 14.94
CA PHE A 4 72.87 -6.79 14.16
C PHE A 4 72.30 -5.99 12.97
N ASP A 5 72.37 -6.58 11.79
CA ASP A 5 71.64 -6.15 10.59
C ASP A 5 70.14 -6.49 10.72
N ARG A 6 69.28 -5.47 10.59
CA ARG A 6 67.84 -5.65 10.34
C ARG A 6 67.59 -5.55 8.83
N PRO A 7 67.10 -6.60 8.15
CA PRO A 7 66.54 -6.43 6.82
C PRO A 7 65.12 -5.86 6.91
N GLY A 8 64.86 -4.97 5.95
CA GLY A 8 63.66 -4.19 5.80
C GLY A 8 62.38 -5.00 5.61
N PHE A 9 61.30 -4.31 5.92
CA PHE A 9 59.92 -4.74 5.85
C PHE A 9 59.48 -4.79 4.38
N ASP A 10 59.75 -5.91 3.69
CA ASP A 10 59.16 -6.17 2.37
C ASP A 10 57.85 -6.95 2.53
N SER A 11 56.80 -6.27 2.08
CA SER A 11 55.41 -6.70 2.14
C SER A 11 55.19 -8.03 1.42
N PRO A 12 54.32 -8.93 1.91
CA PRO A 12 53.94 -10.11 1.16
C PRO A 12 53.26 -9.68 -0.14
N THR A 13 53.85 -10.15 -1.22
CA THR A 13 53.41 -10.06 -2.60
C THR A 13 51.90 -10.29 -2.69
N ARG A 14 51.22 -9.32 -3.31
CA ARG A 14 49.80 -9.34 -3.65
C ARG A 14 49.50 -10.60 -4.46
N GLN A 15 49.01 -11.66 -3.80
CA GLN A 15 48.46 -12.81 -4.49
C GLN A 15 47.19 -12.35 -5.22
N SER A 16 47.27 -12.32 -6.55
CA SER A 16 46.09 -12.29 -7.41
C SER A 16 45.23 -13.51 -7.11
N PHE A 17 44.13 -13.29 -6.41
CA PHE A 17 42.97 -14.16 -6.50
C PHE A 17 42.07 -13.63 -7.62
N ASN A 18 42.18 -14.29 -8.77
CA ASN A 18 41.21 -14.17 -9.86
C ASN A 18 39.81 -14.58 -9.36
N GLY A 19 38.82 -13.76 -9.70
CA GLY A 19 37.47 -14.23 -10.07
C GLY A 19 36.51 -14.60 -8.93
N ARG A 20 35.86 -13.60 -8.32
CA ARG A 20 34.44 -13.54 -7.92
C ARG A 20 34.24 -12.50 -6.81
N LYS A 21 34.00 -11.24 -7.17
CA LYS A 21 33.44 -10.21 -6.26
C LYS A 21 32.50 -9.25 -7.02
N PHE A 22 31.62 -9.80 -7.84
CA PHE A 22 30.59 -9.07 -8.58
C PHE A 22 29.26 -9.84 -8.56
N LYS A 23 28.82 -10.26 -7.38
CA LYS A 23 27.48 -10.89 -7.24
C LYS A 23 26.73 -10.36 -6.02
N GLU A 24 27.41 -10.12 -4.91
CA GLU A 24 26.75 -9.62 -3.70
C GLU A 24 26.24 -8.18 -3.83
N ASP A 25 26.96 -7.30 -4.55
CA ASP A 25 26.58 -5.89 -4.70
C ASP A 25 25.37 -5.72 -5.65
N ASP A 26 25.32 -6.49 -6.73
CA ASP A 26 24.18 -6.51 -7.64
C ASP A 26 22.94 -7.05 -6.93
N GLU A 27 23.07 -8.16 -6.19
CA GLU A 27 21.95 -8.70 -5.42
C GLU A 27 21.48 -7.70 -4.34
N ALA A 28 22.38 -7.09 -3.56
CA ALA A 28 22.00 -6.11 -2.53
C ALA A 28 21.28 -4.87 -3.12
N SER A 29 21.73 -4.39 -4.29
CA SER A 29 21.06 -3.32 -5.04
C SER A 29 19.66 -3.74 -5.51
N HIS A 30 19.50 -4.95 -6.03
CA HIS A 30 18.21 -5.53 -6.42
C HIS A 30 17.28 -5.71 -5.21
N ARG A 31 17.81 -6.15 -4.05
CA ARG A 31 17.02 -6.26 -2.81
C ARG A 31 16.54 -4.91 -2.30
N GLY A 32 17.37 -3.87 -2.41
CA GLY A 32 17.01 -2.49 -2.09
C GLY A 32 15.92 -1.95 -3.02
N GLY A 33 16.07 -2.16 -4.33
CA GLY A 33 15.10 -1.75 -5.34
C GLY A 33 13.71 -2.38 -5.15
N LEU A 34 13.66 -3.69 -4.91
CA LEU A 34 12.40 -4.39 -4.65
C LEU A 34 11.73 -3.95 -3.36
N ARG A 35 12.51 -3.75 -2.28
CA ARG A 35 11.96 -3.22 -1.02
C ARG A 35 11.31 -1.86 -1.23
N MET A 36 11.92 -0.98 -2.03
CA MET A 36 11.36 0.33 -2.35
C MET A 36 10.11 0.22 -3.23
N ALA A 37 10.12 -0.63 -4.26
CA ALA A 37 8.97 -0.85 -5.12
C ALA A 37 7.76 -1.38 -4.33
N LEU A 38 7.97 -2.37 -3.45
CA LEU A 38 6.94 -2.91 -2.56
C LEU A 38 6.38 -1.84 -1.61
N LEU A 39 7.26 -1.01 -1.05
CA LEU A 39 6.86 0.08 -0.16
C LEU A 39 6.01 1.13 -0.90
N CYS A 40 6.40 1.50 -2.11
CA CYS A 40 5.63 2.43 -2.93
C CYS A 40 4.23 1.88 -3.25
N LEU A 41 4.14 0.64 -3.74
CA LEU A 41 2.87 -0.01 -4.06
C LEU A 41 1.96 -0.15 -2.84
N SER A 42 2.53 -0.55 -1.69
CA SER A 42 1.77 -0.66 -0.45
C SER A 42 1.26 0.70 0.04
N ASN A 43 2.05 1.76 -0.10
CA ASN A 43 1.63 3.11 0.27
C ASN A 43 0.56 3.64 -0.68
N GLU A 44 0.70 3.45 -1.98
CA GLU A 44 -0.30 3.88 -2.97
C GLU A 44 -1.65 3.20 -2.73
N TYR A 45 -1.66 1.89 -2.50
CA TYR A 45 -2.88 1.15 -2.14
C TYR A 45 -3.52 1.73 -0.88
N ARG A 46 -2.75 1.82 0.21
CA ARG A 46 -3.25 2.30 1.50
C ARG A 46 -3.80 3.73 1.44
N LEU A 47 -3.16 4.61 0.66
CA LEU A 47 -3.66 5.97 0.46
C LEU A 47 -5.00 5.96 -0.29
N SER A 48 -5.09 5.21 -1.40
CA SER A 48 -6.35 5.11 -2.16
C SER A 48 -7.48 4.44 -1.39
N GLU A 49 -7.16 3.47 -0.53
CA GLU A 49 -8.12 2.82 0.37
C GLU A 49 -8.61 3.78 1.46
N ASN A 50 -7.72 4.60 2.02
CA ASN A 50 -8.12 5.64 2.97
C ASN A 50 -9.04 6.68 2.33
N ASP A 51 -8.75 7.11 1.10
CA ASP A 51 -9.62 8.04 0.37
C ASP A 51 -11.02 7.43 0.16
N TRP A 52 -11.08 6.15 -0.19
CA TRP A 52 -12.35 5.43 -0.35
C TRP A 52 -13.09 5.29 0.98
N ASN A 53 -12.41 4.90 2.05
CA ASN A 53 -13.00 4.78 3.38
C ASN A 53 -13.57 6.10 3.87
N LEU A 54 -12.89 7.22 3.61
CA LEU A 54 -13.37 8.55 3.97
C LEU A 54 -14.64 8.91 3.20
N ALA A 55 -14.65 8.70 1.88
CA ALA A 55 -15.81 8.96 1.04
C ALA A 55 -17.01 8.06 1.42
N SER A 56 -16.75 6.77 1.66
CA SER A 56 -17.73 5.77 2.08
C SER A 56 -18.34 6.12 3.43
N SER A 57 -17.49 6.47 4.41
CA SER A 57 -17.97 6.91 5.73
C SER A 57 -18.85 8.16 5.66
N LYS A 58 -18.56 9.10 4.75
CA LYS A 58 -19.39 10.30 4.56
C LYS A 58 -20.77 9.92 3.98
N ALA A 59 -20.80 9.14 2.89
CA ALA A 59 -22.05 8.70 2.27
C ALA A 59 -22.93 7.93 3.27
N ASN A 60 -22.36 6.96 3.96
CA ASN A 60 -23.07 6.15 4.97
C ASN A 60 -23.59 7.00 6.13
N SER A 61 -22.82 7.99 6.60
CA SER A 61 -23.29 8.88 7.67
C SER A 61 -24.51 9.71 7.24
N ILE A 62 -24.57 10.13 5.98
CA ILE A 62 -25.70 10.89 5.44
C ILE A 62 -26.91 9.97 5.25
N ALA A 63 -26.70 8.73 4.77
CA ALA A 63 -27.75 7.72 4.62
C ALA A 63 -28.47 7.46 5.95
N VAL A 64 -27.72 7.27 7.04
CA VAL A 64 -28.28 7.07 8.38
C VAL A 64 -29.07 8.29 8.86
N GLN A 65 -28.61 9.51 8.55
CA GLN A 65 -29.34 10.73 8.89
C GLN A 65 -30.67 10.84 8.13
N ILE A 66 -30.70 10.44 6.85
CA ILE A 66 -31.93 10.37 6.04
C ILE A 66 -32.92 9.40 6.68
N GLU A 67 -32.50 8.18 7.01
CA GLU A 67 -33.35 7.16 7.62
C GLU A 67 -33.98 7.67 8.93
N LEU A 68 -33.15 8.27 9.80
CA LEU A 68 -33.63 8.86 11.05
C LEU A 68 -34.65 9.99 10.82
N LEU A 69 -34.40 10.88 9.87
CA LEU A 69 -35.32 11.99 9.57
C LEU A 69 -36.66 11.48 9.02
N GLU A 70 -36.62 10.48 8.14
CA GLU A 70 -37.82 9.86 7.59
C GLU A 70 -38.68 9.24 8.70
N ASP A 71 -38.06 8.59 9.68
CA ASP A 71 -38.76 8.00 10.81
C ASP A 71 -39.35 9.05 11.76
N ILE A 72 -38.64 10.16 11.99
CA ILE A 72 -39.17 11.30 12.76
C ILE A 72 -40.40 11.90 12.07
N ILE A 73 -40.32 12.14 10.75
CA ILE A 73 -41.43 12.70 9.97
C ILE A 73 -42.65 11.77 10.02
N LYS A 74 -42.45 10.45 9.86
CA LYS A 74 -43.52 9.44 9.96
C LYS A 74 -44.16 9.39 11.36
N ALA A 75 -43.36 9.57 12.42
CA ALA A 75 -43.83 9.40 13.80
C ALA A 75 -44.52 10.64 14.38
N ASP A 76 -43.95 11.84 14.16
CA ASP A 76 -44.41 13.06 14.83
C ASP A 76 -45.30 13.91 13.92
N GLY A 77 -45.06 13.95 12.60
CA GLY A 77 -45.83 14.70 11.60
C GLY A 77 -45.99 16.22 11.87
N LYS A 78 -45.39 16.70 12.96
CA LYS A 78 -45.61 18.02 13.57
C LYS A 78 -44.54 19.03 13.18
N PHE A 79 -43.36 18.53 12.82
CA PHE A 79 -42.27 19.33 12.26
C PHE A 79 -42.20 19.09 10.76
N ASP A 80 -42.30 20.17 9.97
CA ASP A 80 -42.08 20.11 8.53
C ASP A 80 -40.57 20.12 8.27
N LEU A 81 -39.97 18.94 8.31
CA LEU A 81 -38.56 18.70 8.01
C LEU A 81 -38.35 18.23 6.56
N THR A 82 -39.36 18.44 5.70
CA THR A 82 -39.35 17.95 4.32
C THR A 82 -38.22 18.61 3.51
N ALA A 83 -37.97 19.90 3.75
CA ALA A 83 -36.90 20.62 3.07
C ALA A 83 -35.51 20.12 3.47
N GLU A 84 -35.29 19.86 4.77
CA GLU A 84 -34.07 19.27 5.28
C GLU A 84 -33.84 17.86 4.73
N LEU A 85 -34.90 17.05 4.65
CA LEU A 85 -34.83 15.70 4.07
C LEU A 85 -34.42 15.73 2.59
N GLU A 86 -35.02 16.60 1.78
CA GLU A 86 -34.66 16.75 0.36
C GLU A 86 -33.21 17.22 0.19
N LYS A 87 -32.76 18.18 1.02
CA LYS A 87 -31.35 18.63 1.01
C LYS A 87 -30.38 17.50 1.37
N LEU A 88 -30.70 16.69 2.38
CA LEU A 88 -29.89 15.53 2.78
C LEU A 88 -29.83 14.48 1.66
N LYS A 89 -30.92 14.25 0.92
CA LYS A 89 -30.95 13.34 -0.23
C LYS A 89 -30.06 13.84 -1.39
N GLU A 90 -30.05 15.14 -1.65
CA GLU A 90 -29.13 15.75 -2.62
C GLU A 90 -27.67 15.58 -2.19
N GLU A 91 -27.35 15.90 -0.92
CA GLU A 91 -26.01 15.72 -0.36
C GLU A 91 -25.55 14.24 -0.36
N HIS A 92 -26.48 13.30 -0.17
CA HIS A 92 -26.20 11.86 -0.28
C HIS A 92 -25.83 11.48 -1.70
N SER A 93 -26.62 11.94 -2.68
CA SER A 93 -26.34 11.67 -4.10
C SER A 93 -24.99 12.24 -4.53
N GLU A 94 -24.62 13.43 -4.04
CA GLU A 94 -23.31 14.02 -4.29
C GLU A 94 -22.19 13.18 -3.65
N ALA A 95 -22.38 12.75 -2.39
CA ALA A 95 -21.40 11.93 -1.68
C ALA A 95 -21.21 10.55 -2.34
N GLU A 96 -22.28 9.91 -2.81
CA GLU A 96 -22.23 8.66 -3.59
C GLU A 96 -21.52 8.86 -4.93
N GLY A 97 -21.76 9.98 -5.61
CA GLY A 97 -21.03 10.34 -6.84
C GLY A 97 -19.53 10.47 -6.58
N MET A 98 -19.15 11.19 -5.53
CA MET A 98 -17.74 11.30 -5.12
C MET A 98 -17.13 9.95 -4.76
N LEU A 99 -17.88 9.09 -4.05
CA LEU A 99 -17.44 7.74 -3.71
C LEU A 99 -17.20 6.88 -4.95
N ALA A 100 -18.11 6.94 -5.93
CA ALA A 100 -17.99 6.21 -7.20
C ALA A 100 -16.75 6.65 -8.01
N ASP A 101 -16.33 7.92 -7.87
CA ASP A 101 -15.13 8.44 -8.51
C ASP A 101 -13.83 7.99 -7.81
N VAL A 102 -13.89 7.56 -6.55
CA VAL A 102 -12.70 7.07 -5.82
C VAL A 102 -12.30 5.68 -6.32
N LYS A 103 -11.16 5.61 -7.03
CA LYS A 103 -10.56 4.36 -7.47
C LYS A 103 -9.56 3.83 -6.46
N VAL A 104 -9.89 2.72 -5.80
CA VAL A 104 -8.92 1.96 -5.01
C VAL A 104 -7.87 1.34 -5.94
N LYS A 105 -6.61 1.68 -5.72
CA LYS A 105 -5.48 1.23 -6.54
C LYS A 105 -4.94 -0.09 -6.01
N VAL A 106 -5.60 -1.19 -6.34
CA VAL A 106 -5.12 -2.53 -6.01
C VAL A 106 -3.80 -2.79 -6.76
N PRO A 107 -2.69 -3.10 -6.06
CA PRO A 107 -1.43 -3.39 -6.73
C PRO A 107 -1.53 -4.66 -7.59
N ASP A 108 -0.95 -4.60 -8.79
CA ASP A 108 -0.79 -5.78 -9.65
C ASP A 108 0.39 -6.62 -9.15
N TRP A 109 0.07 -7.49 -8.20
CA TRP A 109 1.04 -8.38 -7.57
C TRP A 109 1.54 -9.49 -8.51
N ASP A 110 0.80 -9.83 -9.56
CA ASP A 110 1.23 -10.83 -10.54
C ASP A 110 2.35 -10.29 -11.41
N LYS A 111 2.20 -9.06 -11.91
CA LYS A 111 3.26 -8.35 -12.63
C LYS A 111 4.49 -8.09 -11.77
N LEU A 112 4.29 -7.85 -10.46
CA LEU A 112 5.40 -7.75 -9.51
C LEU A 112 6.08 -9.11 -9.26
N GLY A 113 5.30 -10.20 -9.26
CA GLY A 113 5.83 -11.56 -9.24
C GLY A 113 6.76 -11.80 -10.43
N GLU A 114 6.25 -11.59 -11.65
CA GLU A 114 7.00 -11.82 -12.90
C GLU A 114 8.34 -11.09 -12.97
N SER A 115 8.43 -9.87 -12.41
CA SER A 115 9.66 -9.07 -12.43
C SER A 115 10.72 -9.48 -11.40
N TRP A 116 10.36 -10.25 -10.36
CA TRP A 116 11.25 -10.54 -9.23
C TRP A 116 11.25 -12.02 -8.78
N LEU A 117 10.60 -12.91 -9.54
CA LEU A 117 10.39 -14.34 -9.25
C LEU A 117 11.66 -15.20 -9.19
N HIS A 118 12.85 -14.66 -9.49
CA HIS A 118 14.09 -15.43 -9.45
C HIS A 118 14.60 -15.76 -8.03
N HIS A 119 13.92 -15.29 -6.97
CA HIS A 119 14.31 -15.56 -5.59
C HIS A 119 13.12 -16.03 -4.73
N ASP A 120 13.23 -17.23 -4.15
CA ASP A 120 12.18 -17.85 -3.31
C ASP A 120 11.74 -16.96 -2.13
N TYR A 121 12.66 -16.13 -1.61
CA TYR A 121 12.38 -15.16 -0.55
C TYR A 121 11.31 -14.12 -0.94
N TYR A 122 11.26 -13.69 -2.20
CA TYR A 122 10.30 -12.68 -2.67
C TYR A 122 8.93 -13.26 -2.98
N ARG A 123 8.87 -14.55 -3.29
CA ARG A 123 7.62 -15.26 -3.51
C ARG A 123 6.73 -15.25 -2.25
N PHE A 124 7.34 -15.39 -1.08
CA PHE A 124 6.63 -15.30 0.21
C PHE A 124 6.08 -13.89 0.47
N ILE A 125 6.89 -12.85 0.26
CA ILE A 125 6.50 -11.45 0.51
C ILE A 125 5.38 -11.00 -0.43
N ILE A 126 5.48 -11.34 -1.72
CA ILE A 126 4.45 -11.01 -2.72
C ILE A 126 3.15 -11.76 -2.41
N SER A 127 3.24 -13.03 -1.99
CA SER A 127 2.06 -13.80 -1.57
C SER A 127 1.39 -13.15 -0.36
N PHE A 128 2.16 -12.73 0.65
CA PHE A 128 1.62 -12.05 1.83
C PHE A 128 0.96 -10.70 1.49
N GLY A 129 1.55 -9.92 0.58
CA GLY A 129 0.96 -8.69 0.05
C GLY A 129 -0.38 -8.93 -0.67
N LYS A 130 -0.46 -9.99 -1.48
CA LYS A 130 -1.71 -10.44 -2.13
C LYS A 130 -2.80 -10.75 -1.11
N TYR A 131 -2.50 -11.54 -0.07
CA TYR A 131 -3.50 -11.92 0.94
C TYR A 131 -4.09 -10.70 1.65
N ASN A 132 -3.27 -9.74 2.07
CA ASN A 132 -3.77 -8.55 2.78
C ASN A 132 -4.56 -7.61 1.88
N THR A 133 -4.16 -7.44 0.62
CA THR A 133 -4.89 -6.55 -0.30
C THR A 133 -6.17 -7.18 -0.84
N LEU A 134 -6.16 -8.47 -1.18
CA LEU A 134 -7.35 -9.17 -1.67
C LEU A 134 -8.36 -9.43 -0.56
N GLY A 135 -7.92 -9.75 0.66
CA GLY A 135 -8.81 -9.93 1.80
C GLY A 135 -9.55 -8.64 2.18
N THR A 136 -8.89 -7.49 2.03
CA THR A 136 -9.52 -6.19 2.31
C THR A 136 -10.38 -5.73 1.13
N ALA A 137 -9.91 -5.90 -0.12
CA ALA A 137 -10.72 -5.62 -1.31
C ALA A 137 -12.02 -6.43 -1.36
N ALA A 138 -12.01 -7.72 -1.00
CA ALA A 138 -13.21 -8.54 -0.99
C ALA A 138 -14.28 -8.04 -0.01
N ALA A 139 -13.89 -7.40 1.10
CA ALA A 139 -14.83 -6.80 2.05
C ALA A 139 -15.45 -5.47 1.56
N HIS A 140 -14.90 -4.87 0.50
CA HIS A 140 -15.37 -3.60 -0.06
C HIS A 140 -16.34 -3.77 -1.25
N PHE A 141 -16.55 -4.99 -1.76
CA PHE A 141 -17.38 -5.28 -2.95
C PHE A 141 -18.62 -6.16 -2.67
N ASP A 142 -18.85 -6.59 -1.43
CA ASP A 142 -20.09 -7.24 -0.96
C ASP A 142 -21.03 -6.22 -0.29
#